data_AF-A0A7T6Z8Y3-F1
#
_entry.id   AF-A0A7T6Z8Y3-F1
#
_cell.length_a   1.000
_cell.length_b   1.000
_cell.length_c   1.000
_cell.angle_alpha   90.00
_cell.angle_beta   90.00
_cell.angle_gamma   90.00
#
_symmetry.space_group_name_H-M   'P 1'
#
loop_
_entity.id
_entity.type
_entity.pdbx_description
1 polymer ?
#
loop_
_entity_poly.entity_id
_entity_poly.type
_entity_poly.pdbx_seq_one_letter_code
_entity_poly.pdbx_strand_id
1 'polypeptide(L)'
;MELSYEELKRKAILSTFVKVPVTFLVGVTIAHTVLNNQLPSLVDLSPYLGGVYIGTTCAWFFRSEENHVARERRRQTKKSKKSNVRIVLENSVAILIIFILLLLLSRYV
;
A
#
# COMPACT_ATOMS: atom_id res chain seq x y z
N MET A 1 5.08 24.95 -1.69
CA MET A 1 5.80 24.55 -0.47
C MET A 1 6.77 23.45 -0.83
N GLU A 2 8.06 23.75 -0.82
CA GLU A 2 9.08 22.70 -0.82
C GLU A 2 9.06 22.03 0.55
N LEU A 3 8.82 20.71 0.58
CA LEU A 3 8.87 19.94 1.82
C LEU A 3 10.32 19.81 2.29
N SER A 4 10.50 19.85 3.61
CA SER A 4 11.83 19.66 4.21
C SER A 4 12.33 18.22 3.98
N TYR A 5 13.66 18.04 3.93
CA TYR A 5 14.31 16.73 3.77
C TYR A 5 13.82 15.72 4.80
N GLU A 6 13.70 16.13 6.06
CA GLU A 6 13.21 15.30 7.17
C GLU A 6 11.75 14.84 6.96
N GLU A 7 10.90 15.71 6.41
CA GLU A 7 9.50 15.36 6.12
C GLU A 7 9.42 14.35 4.97
N LEU A 8 10.28 14.48 3.96
CA LEU A 8 10.38 13.52 2.86
C LEU A 8 10.89 12.16 3.35
N LYS A 9 11.89 12.15 4.24
CA LYS A 9 12.40 10.93 4.88
C LYS A 9 11.30 10.22 5.68
N ARG A 10 10.60 10.94 6.55
CA ARG A 10 9.49 10.38 7.34
C ARG A 10 8.38 9.82 6.46
N LYS A 11 8.01 10.53 5.38
CA LYS A 11 7.03 10.05 4.40
C LYS A 11 7.53 8.83 3.62
N ALA A 12 8.81 8.78 3.28
CA ALA A 12 9.41 7.64 2.59
C ALA A 12 9.38 6.38 3.47
N ILE A 13 9.70 6.51 4.77
CA ILE A 13 9.59 5.43 5.76
C ILE A 13 8.14 4.96 5.86
N LEU A 14 7.19 5.85 6.15
CA LEU A 14 5.77 5.51 6.25
C LEU A 14 5.25 4.85 4.96
N SER A 15 5.55 5.43 3.80
CA SER A 15 5.13 4.84 2.54
C SER A 15 5.76 3.47 2.28
N THR A 16 6.93 3.18 2.83
CA THR A 16 7.60 1.90 2.58
C THR A 16 7.10 0.86 3.56
N PHE A 17 7.09 1.16 4.86
CA PHE A 17 6.71 0.21 5.90
C PHE A 17 5.20 0.08 6.14
N VAL A 18 4.37 0.98 5.63
CA VAL A 18 2.90 0.84 5.70
C VAL A 18 2.34 0.47 4.35
N LYS A 19 2.65 1.26 3.31
CA LYS A 19 2.00 1.07 2.01
C LYS A 19 2.42 -0.22 1.31
N VAL A 20 3.69 -0.61 1.40
CA VAL A 20 4.16 -1.84 0.73
C VAL A 20 3.52 -3.07 1.37
N PRO A 21 3.55 -3.25 2.71
CA PRO A 21 2.83 -4.37 3.33
C PRO A 21 1.33 -4.38 3.04
N VAL A 22 0.66 -3.23 3.13
CA VAL A 22 -0.79 -3.15 2.83
C VAL A 22 -1.09 -3.53 1.38
N THR A 23 -0.31 -3.02 0.42
CA THR A 23 -0.54 -3.32 -1.01
C THR A 23 -0.30 -4.80 -1.30
N PHE A 24 0.72 -5.39 -0.67
CA PHE A 24 0.99 -6.82 -0.80
C PHE A 24 -0.13 -7.66 -0.21
N LEU A 25 -0.62 -7.32 0.99
CA LEU A 25 -1.73 -8.03 1.62
C LEU A 25 -3.00 -7.96 0.79
N VAL A 26 -3.35 -6.79 0.25
CA VAL A 26 -4.49 -6.66 -0.67
C VAL A 26 -4.33 -7.60 -1.87
N GLY A 27 -3.13 -7.67 -2.46
CA GLY A 27 -2.83 -8.60 -3.55
C GLY A 27 -3.01 -10.07 -3.14
N VAL A 28 -2.49 -10.45 -1.98
CA VAL A 28 -2.63 -11.81 -1.43
C VAL A 28 -4.10 -12.14 -1.15
N THR A 29 -4.85 -11.23 -0.54
CA THR A 29 -6.28 -11.40 -0.27
C THR A 29 -7.07 -11.60 -1.56
N ILE A 30 -6.84 -10.76 -2.58
CA ILE A 30 -7.52 -10.90 -3.88
C ILE A 30 -7.17 -12.25 -4.51
N ALA A 31 -5.88 -12.62 -4.55
CA ALA A 31 -5.45 -13.88 -5.12
C ALA A 31 -6.06 -15.09 -4.39
N HIS A 32 -6.08 -15.05 -3.06
CA HIS A 32 -6.66 -16.11 -2.24
C HIS A 32 -8.17 -16.23 -2.45
N THR A 33 -8.88 -15.12 -2.51
CA THR A 33 -10.32 -15.11 -2.78
C THR A 33 -10.65 -15.60 -4.19
N VAL A 34 -9.84 -15.29 -5.19
CA VAL A 34 -10.03 -15.81 -6.55
C VAL A 34 -9.77 -17.32 -6.63
N LEU A 35 -8.78 -17.84 -5.93
CA LEU A 35 -8.42 -19.26 -5.97
C LEU A 35 -9.34 -20.14 -5.13
N ASN A 36 -9.71 -19.67 -3.94
CA ASN A 36 -10.43 -20.48 -2.95
C ASN A 36 -11.90 -20.08 -2.77
N ASN A 37 -12.37 -19.04 -3.47
CA ASN A 37 -13.71 -18.44 -3.33
C ASN A 37 -14.08 -18.06 -1.87
N GLN A 38 -13.07 -17.84 -1.03
CA GLN A 38 -13.22 -17.52 0.39
C GLN A 38 -12.24 -16.42 0.79
N LEU A 39 -12.60 -15.62 1.80
CA LEU A 39 -11.69 -14.66 2.38
C LEU A 39 -10.67 -15.40 3.26
N PRO A 40 -9.36 -15.11 3.14
CA PRO A 40 -8.36 -15.72 4.00
C PRO A 40 -8.58 -15.30 5.45
N SER A 41 -8.35 -16.23 6.38
CA SER A 41 -8.36 -15.90 7.80
C SER A 41 -7.15 -15.03 8.17
N LEU A 42 -7.24 -14.32 9.31
CA LEU A 42 -6.09 -13.56 9.83
C LEU A 42 -4.89 -14.46 10.14
N VAL A 43 -5.14 -15.72 10.52
CA VAL A 43 -4.09 -16.72 10.80
C VAL A 43 -3.35 -17.06 9.52
N ASP A 44 -4.07 -17.27 8.42
CA ASP A 44 -3.47 -17.59 7.11
C ASP A 44 -2.67 -16.42 6.54
N LEU A 45 -3.06 -15.17 6.86
CA LEU A 45 -2.34 -13.96 6.43
C LEU A 45 -1.09 -13.66 7.26
N SER A 46 -1.00 -14.18 8.49
CA SER A 46 0.11 -13.89 9.41
C SER A 46 1.51 -14.24 8.88
N PRO A 47 1.78 -15.38 8.22
CA PRO A 47 3.10 -15.66 7.66
C PRO A 47 3.46 -14.71 6.52
N TYR A 48 2.48 -14.32 5.69
CA TYR A 48 2.70 -13.36 4.60
C TYR A 48 3.03 -11.97 5.13
N LEU A 49 2.37 -11.54 6.21
CA LEU A 49 2.69 -10.32 6.95
C LEU A 49 4.14 -10.33 7.42
N GLY A 50 4.57 -11.38 8.11
CA GLY A 50 5.95 -11.51 8.58
C GLY A 50 6.97 -11.47 7.44
N GLY A 51 6.75 -12.26 6.39
CA GLY A 51 7.62 -12.30 5.22
C GLY A 51 7.74 -10.96 4.50
N VAL A 52 6.63 -10.22 4.35
CA VAL A 52 6.65 -8.93 3.68
C VAL A 52 7.37 -7.86 4.50
N TYR A 53 7.26 -7.89 5.83
CA TYR A 53 7.99 -6.95 6.69
C TYR A 53 9.50 -7.23 6.67
N ILE A 54 9.91 -8.49 6.71
CA ILE A 54 11.32 -8.89 6.57
C ILE A 54 11.85 -8.41 5.21
N GLY A 55 11.14 -8.75 4.12
CA GLY A 55 11.55 -8.35 2.77
C GLY A 55 11.60 -6.84 2.58
N THR A 56 10.63 -6.10 3.15
CA THR A 56 10.61 -4.63 3.12
C THR A 56 11.79 -4.05 3.89
N THR A 57 12.14 -4.63 5.05
CA THR A 57 13.27 -4.20 5.87
C THR A 57 14.61 -4.44 5.15
N CYS A 58 14.81 -5.63 4.58
CA CYS A 58 15.99 -5.92 3.78
C CYS A 58 16.10 -4.97 2.58
N ALA A 59 15.00 -4.80 1.82
CA ALA A 59 14.98 -3.89 0.67
C ALA A 59 15.21 -2.42 1.04
N TRP A 60 14.81 -2.03 2.26
CA TRP A 60 15.09 -0.71 2.82
C TRP A 60 16.57 -0.54 3.12
N PHE A 61 17.19 -1.52 3.77
CA PHE A 61 18.62 -1.53 4.13
C PHE A 61 19.55 -1.52 2.91
N PHE A 62 19.21 -2.25 1.84
CA PHE A 62 20.01 -2.28 0.62
C PHE A 62 19.98 -0.98 -0.19
N ARG A 63 19.09 -0.03 0.14
CA ARG A 63 18.98 1.25 -0.56
C ARG A 63 19.51 2.38 0.30
N SER A 64 20.36 3.22 -0.29
CA SER A 64 20.78 4.49 0.31
C SER A 64 19.58 5.38 0.67
N GLU A 65 19.70 6.08 1.79
CA GLU A 65 18.72 7.05 2.28
C GLU A 65 18.41 8.14 1.23
N GLU A 66 19.42 8.63 0.51
CA GLU A 66 19.24 9.61 -0.56
C GLU A 66 18.35 9.06 -1.69
N ASN A 67 18.48 7.77 -2.01
CA ASN A 67 17.64 7.13 -3.02
C ASN A 67 16.18 7.03 -2.56
N HIS A 68 15.94 6.82 -1.26
CA HIS A 68 14.59 6.82 -0.70
C HIS A 68 13.96 8.21 -0.77
N VAL A 69 14.69 9.25 -0.38
CA VAL A 69 14.23 10.65 -0.42
C VAL A 69 14.01 11.11 -1.87
N ALA A 70 14.95 10.81 -2.78
CA ALA A 70 14.81 11.14 -4.20
C ALA A 70 13.59 10.48 -4.84
N ARG A 71 13.31 9.22 -4.46
CA ARG A 71 12.12 8.49 -4.94
C ARG A 71 10.83 9.11 -4.42
N GLU A 72 10.78 9.52 -3.16
CA GLU A 72 9.59 10.16 -2.59
C GLU A 72 9.39 11.58 -3.18
N ARG A 73 10.46 12.33 -3.41
CA ARG A 73 10.43 13.62 -4.12
C ARG A 73 9.85 13.45 -5.53
N ARG A 74 10.30 12.44 -6.28
CA ARG A 74 9.74 12.10 -7.61
C ARG A 74 8.27 11.68 -7.55
N ARG A 75 7.83 11.02 -6.48
CA ARG A 75 6.41 10.68 -6.29
C ARG A 75 5.56 11.92 -6.04
N GLN A 76 6.05 12.85 -5.24
CA GLN A 76 5.35 14.10 -4.94
C GLN A 76 5.21 14.99 -6.18
N THR A 77 6.28 15.13 -6.97
CA THR A 77 6.21 15.87 -8.24
C THR A 77 5.29 15.21 -9.26
N LYS A 78 5.19 13.88 -9.27
CA LYS A 78 4.19 13.16 -10.08
C LYS A 78 2.77 13.37 -9.57
N LYS A 79 2.57 13.41 -8.25
CA LYS A 79 1.25 13.69 -7.66
C LYS A 79 0.80 15.12 -7.96
N SER A 80 1.69 16.11 -7.86
CA SER A 80 1.33 17.51 -8.13
C SER A 80 1.00 17.76 -9.60
N LYS A 81 1.56 16.96 -10.52
CA LYS A 81 1.24 17.00 -11.96
C LYS A 81 0.02 16.16 -12.35
N LYS A 82 -0.65 15.50 -11.42
CA LYS A 82 -1.76 14.59 -11.71
C LYS A 82 -3.04 15.39 -11.94
N SER A 83 -3.76 15.09 -13.01
CA SER A 83 -5.07 15.71 -13.29
C SER A 83 -6.10 15.36 -12.22
N ASN A 84 -6.93 16.35 -11.85
CA ASN A 84 -8.03 16.20 -10.89
C ASN A 84 -8.98 15.05 -11.26
N VAL A 85 -9.25 14.86 -12.56
CA VAL A 85 -10.12 13.77 -13.06
C VAL A 85 -9.56 12.40 -12.67
N ARG A 86 -8.24 12.21 -12.79
CA ARG A 86 -7.59 10.94 -12.44
C ARG A 86 -7.60 10.68 -10.93
N ILE A 87 -7.58 11.74 -10.12
CA ILE A 87 -7.67 11.63 -8.65
C ILE A 87 -9.08 11.16 -8.26
N VAL A 88 -10.12 11.75 -8.87
CA VAL A 88 -11.52 11.36 -8.62
C VAL A 88 -11.74 9.90 -9.00
N LEU A 89 -11.25 9.47 -10.16
CA LEU A 89 -11.41 8.09 -10.63
C LEU A 89 -10.73 7.05 -9.71
N GLU A 90 -9.52 7.35 -9.22
CA GLU A 90 -8.84 6.45 -8.28
C GLU A 90 -9.59 6.36 -6.94
N ASN A 91 -10.12 7.48 -6.45
CA ASN A 91 -10.90 7.50 -5.23
C ASN A 91 -12.24 6.74 -5.39
N SER A 92 -12.92 6.87 -6.53
CA SER A 92 -14.17 6.13 -6.77
C SER A 92 -13.94 4.62 -6.81
N VAL A 93 -12.85 4.17 -7.42
CA VAL A 93 -12.48 2.74 -7.43
C VAL A 93 -12.15 2.26 -6.01
N ALA A 94 -11.39 3.04 -5.24
CA ALA A 94 -11.08 2.70 -3.85
C ALA A 94 -12.34 2.57 -2.98
N ILE A 95 -13.29 3.51 -3.12
CA ILE A 95 -14.59 3.45 -2.42
C ILE A 95 -15.37 2.19 -2.81
N LEU A 96 -15.38 1.85 -4.11
CA LEU A 96 -16.08 0.66 -4.60
C LEU A 96 -15.49 -0.64 -4.03
N ILE A 97 -14.16 -0.74 -3.93
CA ILE A 97 -13.49 -1.89 -3.28
C ILE A 97 -13.87 -1.98 -1.80
N ILE A 98 -13.84 -0.87 -1.07
CA ILE A 98 -14.23 -0.84 0.35
C ILE A 98 -15.70 -1.26 0.52
N PHE A 99 -16.58 -0.77 -0.36
CA PHE A 99 -17.99 -1.12 -0.35
C PHE A 99 -18.23 -2.62 -0.59
N ILE A 100 -17.53 -3.23 -1.56
CA ILE A 100 -17.60 -4.67 -1.81
C ILE A 100 -17.11 -5.46 -0.58
N LEU A 101 -15.99 -5.05 0.03
CA LEU A 101 -15.47 -5.70 1.23
C LEU A 101 -16.48 -5.63 2.39
N LEU A 102 -17.14 -4.48 2.60
CA LEU A 102 -18.17 -4.32 3.64
C LEU A 102 -19.41 -5.19 3.38
N LEU A 103 -19.88 -5.26 2.12
CA LEU A 103 -21.00 -6.12 1.75
C LEU A 103 -20.69 -7.61 1.94
N LEU A 104 -19.47 -8.03 1.60
CA LEU A 104 -19.02 -9.39 1.85
C LEU A 104 -19.00 -9.67 3.35
N LEU A 105 -18.44 -8.77 4.17
CA LEU A 105 -18.40 -8.91 5.63
C LEU A 105 -19.80 -9.02 6.23
N SER A 106 -20.75 -8.19 5.76
CA SER A 106 -22.16 -8.22 6.17
C SER A 106 -22.89 -9.52 5.82
N ARG A 107 -22.39 -10.30 4.86
CA ARG A 107 -22.96 -11.61 4.50
C ARG A 107 -22.47 -12.74 5.41
N TYR A 108 -21.36 -12.53 6.11
CA TYR A 108 -20.72 -13.50 7.00
C TYR A 108 -20.96 -13.23 8.49
N VAL A 109 -21.59 -12.09 8.83
CA VAL A 109 -22.13 -11.76 10.17
C VAL A 109 -23.62 -12.07 10.18
#